data_AF-A0A7J8ZLZ1-F1
#
_entry.id   AF-A0A7J8ZLZ1-F1
#
_cell.length_a   1.000
_cell.length_b   1.000
_cell.length_c   1.000
_cell.angle_alpha   90.00
_cell.angle_beta   90.00
_cell.angle_gamma   90.00
#
_symmetry.space_group_name_H-M   'P 1'
#
loop_
_entity.id
_entity.type
_entity.pdbx_description
1 polymer ?
#
loop_
_entity_poly.entity_id
_entity_poly.type
_entity_poly.pdbx_seq_one_letter_code
_entity_poly.pdbx_strand_id
1 'polypeptide(L)'
;WVLDLSSYPFYNSSQCPFIDSEFDCLKYGRPDKQFLQYSWEPDSCNLPRFDGVNFLGKWKGKKIMFVGDSLSLNMWESLACMVQASVPNSKTTYVRKDPLSFVIFEDYGVTLYMYRTPYLVDIVRETVGAVLNLGSINGGNAWKGMDLLIYNTWHWWTHKGQSQAWDYIRDGSELYEDMDRLVAFNKGLTTWANWVDNNVDPNITKVFFQGISPTHYE
;
A
#
# COMPACT_ATOMS: atom_id res chain seq x y z
N TRP A 1 -12.79 2.77 18.66
CA TRP A 1 -11.56 3.55 18.94
C TRP A 1 -11.53 3.90 20.41
N VAL A 2 -10.39 3.68 21.06
CA VAL A 2 -10.16 4.00 22.48
C VAL A 2 -8.85 4.76 22.65
N LEU A 3 -8.76 5.58 23.69
CA LEU A 3 -7.55 6.35 24.00
C LEU A 3 -6.54 5.47 24.74
N ASP A 4 -5.31 5.38 24.22
CA ASP A 4 -4.19 4.67 24.85
C ASP A 4 -2.95 5.56 24.93
N LEU A 5 -2.85 6.29 26.04
CA LEU A 5 -1.73 7.20 26.32
C LEU A 5 -0.42 6.49 26.67
N SER A 6 -0.50 5.21 27.05
CA SER A 6 0.63 4.45 27.57
C SER A 6 1.43 3.76 26.47
N SER A 7 0.77 3.45 25.35
CA SER A 7 1.32 2.60 24.31
C SER A 7 1.61 3.31 22.99
N TYR A 8 0.98 4.45 22.75
CA TYR A 8 0.98 5.14 21.47
C TYR A 8 1.65 6.52 21.55
N PRO A 9 2.24 7.00 20.44
CA PRO A 9 2.36 6.31 19.14
C PRO A 9 3.45 5.22 19.16
N PHE A 10 3.38 4.26 18.22
CA PHE A 10 4.41 3.23 18.07
C PHE A 10 5.77 3.77 17.62
N TYR A 11 5.80 4.96 17.02
CA TYR A 11 7.01 5.63 16.58
C TYR A 11 6.80 7.14 16.56
N ASN A 12 7.90 7.88 16.58
CA ASN A 12 7.91 9.31 16.30
C ASN A 12 8.14 9.52 14.80
N SER A 13 7.19 10.14 14.09
CA SER A 13 7.27 10.37 12.64
C SER A 13 8.56 11.08 12.25
N SER A 14 8.94 12.12 12.97
CA SER A 14 10.13 12.93 12.67
C SER A 14 11.47 12.22 12.91
N GLN A 15 11.46 11.04 13.54
CA GLN A 15 12.65 10.21 13.74
C GLN A 15 12.74 9.05 12.74
N CYS A 16 11.69 8.80 11.96
CA CYS A 16 11.71 7.72 10.98
C CYS A 16 12.40 8.17 9.69
N PRO A 17 13.43 7.45 9.20
CA PRO A 17 14.15 7.83 7.97
C PRO A 17 13.39 7.48 6.69
N PHE A 18 12.29 6.74 6.77
CA PHE A 18 11.55 6.22 5.62
C PHE A 18 10.30 7.01 5.27
N ILE A 19 9.83 7.86 6.19
CA ILE A 19 8.56 8.56 6.02
C ILE A 19 8.75 9.75 5.07
N ASP A 20 7.86 9.86 4.09
CA ASP A 20 7.80 11.06 3.25
C ASP A 20 7.34 12.24 4.10
N SER A 21 7.83 13.43 3.75
CA SER A 21 7.57 14.63 4.54
C SER A 21 6.09 14.91 4.71
N GLU A 22 5.32 14.69 3.65
CA GLU A 22 3.89 14.91 3.51
C GLU A 22 3.07 14.14 4.56
N PHE A 23 3.62 13.06 5.13
CA PHE A 23 2.99 12.28 6.20
C PHE A 23 3.48 12.66 7.62
N ASP A 24 4.46 13.56 7.76
CA ASP A 24 4.92 14.08 9.05
C ASP A 24 4.18 15.37 9.43
N CYS A 25 2.93 15.22 9.92
CA CYS A 25 2.10 16.36 10.31
C CYS A 25 2.75 17.22 11.41
N LEU A 26 3.54 16.62 12.31
CA LEU A 26 4.18 17.35 13.41
C LEU A 26 5.30 18.25 12.89
N LYS A 27 6.09 17.78 11.93
CA LYS A 27 7.10 18.60 11.22
C LYS A 27 6.48 19.82 10.54
N TYR A 28 5.26 19.70 10.03
CA TYR A 28 4.51 20.80 9.41
C TYR A 28 3.65 21.61 10.39
N GLY A 29 3.90 21.50 11.69
CA GLY A 29 3.38 22.43 12.69
C GLY A 29 1.99 22.09 13.24
N ARG A 30 1.48 20.88 13.02
CA ARG A 30 0.24 20.44 13.68
C ARG A 30 0.44 20.45 15.21
N PRO A 31 -0.33 21.26 15.97
CA PRO A 31 -0.08 21.45 17.40
C PRO A 31 -0.69 20.36 18.28
N ASP A 32 -1.83 19.77 17.87
CA ASP A 32 -2.52 18.73 18.61
C ASP A 32 -1.84 17.36 18.40
N LYS A 33 -1.66 16.60 19.49
CA LYS A 33 -1.02 15.26 19.46
C LYS A 33 -1.95 14.12 19.83
N GLN A 34 -3.19 14.41 20.21
CA GLN A 34 -4.14 13.40 20.67
C GLN A 34 -4.50 12.40 19.57
N PHE A 35 -4.48 12.81 18.29
CA PHE A 35 -4.75 11.94 17.16
C PHE A 35 -3.77 10.74 17.07
N LEU A 36 -2.58 10.86 17.65
CA LEU A 36 -1.57 9.81 17.70
C LEU A 36 -1.82 8.77 18.79
N GLN A 37 -2.78 9.00 19.70
CA GLN A 37 -2.97 8.25 20.94
C GLN A 37 -4.19 7.31 20.90
N TYR A 38 -4.73 7.04 19.71
CA TYR A 38 -5.89 6.19 19.55
C TYR A 38 -5.52 4.77 19.12
N SER A 39 -6.13 3.79 19.77
CA SER A 39 -6.07 2.37 19.42
C SER A 39 -7.42 1.86 18.95
N TRP A 40 -7.40 0.92 18.00
CA TRP A 40 -8.60 0.23 17.55
C TRP A 40 -8.86 -0.99 18.44
N GLU A 41 -10.06 -1.06 19.03
CA GLU A 41 -10.52 -2.15 19.87
C GLU A 41 -11.73 -2.82 19.22
N PRO A 42 -11.60 -4.08 18.76
CA PRO A 42 -12.72 -4.85 18.26
C PRO A 42 -13.66 -5.29 19.39
N ASP A 43 -14.96 -5.36 19.10
CA ASP A 43 -15.98 -5.71 20.10
C ASP A 43 -15.81 -7.11 20.70
N SER A 44 -15.22 -8.05 19.95
CA SER A 44 -15.18 -9.48 20.30
C SER A 44 -13.80 -10.00 20.71
N CYS A 45 -12.75 -9.18 20.68
CA CYS A 45 -11.42 -9.62 21.08
C CYS A 45 -10.47 -8.46 21.40
N ASN A 46 -9.49 -8.76 22.24
CA ASN A 46 -8.34 -7.88 22.43
C ASN A 46 -7.31 -8.15 21.32
N LEU A 47 -7.01 -7.13 20.52
CA LEU A 47 -5.92 -7.25 19.55
C LEU A 47 -4.58 -7.24 20.28
N PRO A 48 -3.67 -8.19 19.99
CA PRO A 48 -2.34 -8.17 20.56
C PRO A 48 -1.61 -6.91 20.08
N ARG A 49 -0.90 -6.26 21.00
CA ARG A 49 -0.09 -5.08 20.69
C ARG A 49 1.00 -5.44 19.68
N PHE A 50 1.31 -4.51 18.79
CA PHE A 50 2.41 -4.68 17.84
C PHE A 50 3.75 -4.78 18.57
N ASP A 51 4.52 -5.80 18.21
CA ASP A 51 5.90 -6.03 18.65
C ASP A 51 6.76 -6.22 17.40
N GLY A 52 7.58 -5.22 17.08
CA GLY A 52 8.40 -5.22 15.87
C GLY A 52 9.51 -6.26 15.90
N VAL A 53 10.05 -6.62 17.07
CA VAL A 53 11.08 -7.66 17.20
C VAL A 53 10.46 -9.03 16.94
N ASN A 54 9.29 -9.29 17.54
CA ASN A 54 8.54 -10.53 17.29
C ASN A 54 8.11 -10.64 15.82
N PHE A 55 7.64 -9.53 15.24
CA PHE A 55 7.29 -9.45 13.82
C PHE A 55 8.48 -9.85 12.94
N LEU A 56 9.64 -9.21 13.12
CA LEU A 56 10.85 -9.52 12.37
C LEU A 56 11.33 -10.96 12.57
N GLY A 57 11.21 -11.50 13.80
CA GLY A 57 11.51 -12.90 14.10
C GLY A 57 10.60 -13.87 13.34
N LYS A 58 9.29 -13.61 13.30
CA LYS A 58 8.30 -14.41 12.56
C LYS A 58 8.48 -14.35 11.05
N TRP A 59 8.88 -13.18 10.53
CA TRP A 59 9.03 -12.94 9.10
C TRP A 59 10.47 -13.13 8.61
N LYS A 60 11.38 -13.65 9.43
CA LYS A 60 12.80 -13.80 9.09
C LYS A 60 13.00 -14.43 7.71
N GLY A 61 13.78 -13.77 6.84
CA GLY A 61 14.07 -14.21 5.47
C GLY A 61 12.92 -14.05 4.47
N LYS A 62 11.79 -13.43 4.85
CA LYS A 62 10.59 -13.29 4.02
C LYS A 62 10.47 -11.94 3.33
N LYS A 63 9.64 -11.91 2.29
CA LYS A 63 9.34 -10.73 1.48
C LYS A 63 7.86 -10.37 1.58
N ILE A 64 7.59 -9.12 1.95
CA ILE A 64 6.25 -8.55 2.06
C ILE A 64 6.15 -7.43 1.05
N MET A 65 5.08 -7.38 0.26
CA MET A 65 4.89 -6.35 -0.75
C MET A 65 3.52 -5.69 -0.63
N PHE A 66 3.53 -4.38 -0.52
CA PHE A 66 2.36 -3.52 -0.69
C PHE A 66 2.24 -3.17 -2.18
N VAL A 67 1.06 -3.35 -2.76
CA VAL A 67 0.81 -3.13 -4.19
C VAL A 67 -0.42 -2.25 -4.35
N GLY A 68 -0.24 -1.04 -4.87
CA GLY A 68 -1.39 -0.15 -5.02
C GLY A 68 -1.05 1.31 -5.19
N ASP A 69 -1.95 2.14 -4.68
CA ASP A 69 -1.86 3.58 -4.76
C ASP A 69 -1.10 4.23 -3.59
N SER A 70 -1.26 5.54 -3.43
CA SER A 70 -0.64 6.33 -2.35
C SER A 70 -1.04 5.89 -0.93
N LEU A 71 -2.15 5.17 -0.75
CA LEU A 71 -2.55 4.62 0.54
C LEU A 71 -1.78 3.34 0.89
N SER A 72 -1.49 2.49 -0.10
CA SER A 72 -0.53 1.39 0.06
C SER A 72 0.85 1.92 0.45
N LEU A 73 1.25 3.03 -0.16
CA LEU A 73 2.49 3.70 0.21
C LEU A 73 2.49 4.13 1.68
N ASN A 74 1.42 4.80 2.11
CA ASN A 74 1.29 5.28 3.48
C ASN A 74 1.33 4.12 4.51
N MET A 75 0.67 2.99 4.22
CA MET A 75 0.75 1.80 5.07
C MET A 75 2.13 1.15 5.10
N TRP A 76 2.82 1.09 3.95
CA TRP A 76 4.18 0.55 3.86
C TRP A 76 5.17 1.39 4.70
N GLU A 77 5.10 2.72 4.61
CA GLU A 77 5.94 3.61 5.44
C GLU A 77 5.63 3.45 6.93
N SER A 78 4.34 3.37 7.29
CA SER A 78 3.92 3.16 8.68
C SER A 78 4.52 1.87 9.26
N LEU A 79 4.41 0.74 8.53
CA LEU A 79 5.00 -0.52 8.98
C LEU A 79 6.52 -0.43 9.08
N ALA A 80 7.19 0.14 8.08
CA ALA A 80 8.64 0.31 8.10
C ALA A 80 9.11 1.14 9.31
N CYS A 81 8.40 2.23 9.64
CA CYS A 81 8.70 3.07 10.79
C CYS A 81 8.43 2.37 12.14
N MET A 82 7.33 1.64 12.26
CA MET A 82 7.04 0.86 13.48
C MET A 82 8.12 -0.20 13.75
N VAL A 83 8.57 -0.89 12.69
CA VAL A 83 9.65 -1.86 12.79
C VAL A 83 10.97 -1.18 13.14
N GLN A 84 11.35 -0.10 12.45
CA GLN A 84 12.58 0.65 12.73
C GLN A 84 12.64 1.17 14.17
N ALA A 85 11.53 1.69 14.70
CA ALA A 85 11.46 2.15 16.08
C ALA A 85 11.67 1.01 17.10
N SER A 86 11.30 -0.23 16.74
CA SER A 86 11.50 -1.41 17.58
C SER A 86 12.94 -1.95 17.54
N VAL A 87 13.68 -1.66 16.46
CA VAL A 87 15.07 -2.13 16.26
C VAL A 87 15.98 -0.99 15.75
N PRO A 88 16.16 0.10 16.51
CA PRO A 88 16.80 1.33 16.01
C PRO A 88 18.26 1.14 15.57
N ASN A 89 18.94 0.10 16.08
CA ASN A 89 20.33 -0.21 15.76
C ASN A 89 20.47 -1.27 14.64
N SER A 90 19.36 -1.77 14.09
CA SER A 90 19.43 -2.78 13.02
C SER A 90 19.93 -2.14 11.74
N LYS A 91 20.74 -2.88 10.98
CA LYS A 91 21.22 -2.41 9.68
C LYS A 91 20.08 -2.46 8.67
N THR A 92 19.83 -1.33 8.01
CA THR A 92 18.79 -1.23 6.99
C THR A 92 19.31 -0.73 5.65
N THR A 93 18.84 -1.32 4.56
CA THR A 93 18.97 -0.77 3.21
C THR A 93 17.64 -0.20 2.76
N TYR A 94 17.61 1.06 2.33
CA TYR A 94 16.40 1.74 1.86
C TYR A 94 16.60 2.28 0.45
N VAL A 95 15.66 1.97 -0.45
CA VAL A 95 15.59 2.52 -1.80
C VAL A 95 14.19 3.07 -2.08
N ARG A 96 14.17 4.33 -2.53
CA ARG A 96 12.96 5.03 -2.96
C ARG A 96 13.01 5.23 -4.48
N LYS A 97 12.19 4.49 -5.21
CA LYS A 97 12.11 4.57 -6.68
C LYS A 97 10.72 4.15 -7.16
N ASP A 98 10.24 4.78 -8.23
CA ASP A 98 9.03 4.38 -8.94
C ASP A 98 9.38 3.37 -10.06
N PRO A 99 8.63 2.27 -10.23
CA PRO A 99 7.45 1.87 -9.45
C PRO A 99 7.78 1.06 -8.18
N LEU A 100 9.04 0.65 -7.97
CA LEU A 100 9.43 -0.26 -6.89
C LEU A 100 10.36 0.39 -5.87
N SER A 101 9.86 0.55 -4.65
CA SER A 101 10.61 0.97 -3.46
C SER A 101 10.73 -0.18 -2.47
N PHE A 102 11.75 -0.17 -1.61
CA PHE A 102 11.90 -1.19 -0.58
C PHE A 102 12.75 -0.76 0.62
N VAL A 103 12.49 -1.39 1.76
CA VAL A 103 13.33 -1.38 2.96
C VAL A 103 13.71 -2.83 3.31
N ILE A 104 15.00 -3.09 3.51
CA ILE A 104 15.53 -4.37 3.99
C ILE A 104 15.98 -4.18 5.44
N PHE A 105 15.50 -5.03 6.35
CA PHE A 105 16.06 -5.19 7.69
C PHE A 105 17.07 -6.32 7.66
N GLU A 106 18.35 -5.98 7.46
CA GLU A 106 19.40 -6.92 7.05
C GLU A 106 19.67 -8.01 8.09
N ASP A 107 19.65 -7.66 9.37
CA ASP A 107 19.89 -8.62 10.47
C ASP A 107 18.83 -9.74 10.52
N TYR A 108 17.67 -9.50 9.92
CA TYR A 108 16.55 -10.43 9.86
C TYR A 108 16.31 -10.97 8.45
N GLY A 109 16.96 -10.41 7.42
CA GLY A 109 16.68 -10.74 6.02
C GLY A 109 15.22 -10.47 5.61
N VAL A 110 14.52 -9.56 6.31
CA VAL A 110 13.12 -9.20 6.00
C VAL A 110 13.13 -8.05 5.01
N THR A 111 12.35 -8.17 3.94
CA THR A 111 12.19 -7.07 2.97
C THR A 111 10.73 -6.62 2.88
N LEU A 112 10.53 -5.31 3.03
CA LEU A 112 9.25 -4.64 2.80
C LEU A 112 9.32 -3.91 1.46
N TYR A 113 8.59 -4.38 0.47
CA TYR A 113 8.44 -3.75 -0.85
C TYR A 113 7.19 -2.88 -0.91
N MET A 114 7.28 -1.81 -1.69
CA MET A 114 6.15 -1.03 -2.19
C MET A 114 6.22 -1.04 -3.71
N TYR A 115 5.18 -1.54 -4.37
CA TYR A 115 4.98 -1.48 -5.81
C TYR A 115 3.83 -0.53 -6.16
N ARG A 116 4.14 0.60 -6.79
CA ARG A 116 3.16 1.63 -7.15
C ARG A 116 2.45 1.29 -8.44
N THR A 117 1.16 1.04 -8.33
CA THR A 117 0.24 0.78 -9.44
C THR A 117 -1.17 1.20 -9.01
N PRO A 118 -1.53 2.49 -9.15
CA PRO A 118 -2.71 3.03 -8.49
C PRO A 118 -4.03 2.35 -8.84
N TYR A 119 -4.11 1.75 -10.03
CA TYR A 119 -5.31 1.09 -10.56
C TYR A 119 -5.18 -0.44 -10.59
N LEU A 120 -4.05 -1.00 -10.16
CA LEU A 120 -3.61 -2.40 -10.34
C LEU A 120 -3.43 -2.85 -11.80
N VAL A 121 -4.37 -2.47 -12.67
CA VAL A 121 -4.31 -2.64 -14.12
C VAL A 121 -3.44 -1.57 -14.78
N ASP A 122 -3.02 -1.86 -16.01
CA ASP A 122 -2.01 -1.05 -16.69
C ASP A 122 -2.60 0.26 -17.27
N ILE A 123 -1.81 1.33 -17.20
CA ILE A 123 -1.95 2.47 -18.10
C ILE A 123 -0.87 2.35 -19.17
N VAL A 124 -1.28 2.27 -20.43
CA VAL A 124 -0.39 2.11 -21.58
C VAL A 124 -0.46 3.33 -22.49
N ARG A 125 0.65 3.68 -23.15
CA ARG A 125 0.65 4.72 -24.19
C ARG A 125 0.28 4.09 -25.53
N GLU A 126 -0.83 4.52 -26.08
CA GLU A 126 -1.30 4.19 -27.42
C GLU A 126 -1.28 5.44 -28.32
N THR A 127 -1.58 5.28 -29.61
CA THR A 127 -1.61 6.40 -30.58
C THR A 127 -2.63 7.49 -30.23
N VAL A 128 -3.69 7.12 -29.51
CA VAL A 128 -4.77 8.01 -29.08
C VAL A 128 -4.46 8.76 -27.78
N GLY A 129 -3.46 8.32 -27.01
CA GLY A 129 -3.17 8.88 -25.69
C GLY A 129 -2.78 7.82 -24.66
N ALA A 130 -2.83 8.18 -23.38
CA ALA A 130 -2.72 7.26 -22.27
C ALA A 130 -4.04 6.49 -22.10
N VAL A 131 -3.97 5.16 -22.05
CA VAL A 131 -5.15 4.29 -22.00
C VAL A 131 -5.10 3.45 -20.74
N LEU A 132 -6.11 3.59 -19.88
CA LEU A 132 -6.33 2.67 -18.76
C LEU A 132 -6.91 1.37 -19.31
N ASN A 133 -6.10 0.33 -19.37
CA ASN A 133 -6.49 -0.96 -19.92
C ASN A 133 -7.00 -1.88 -18.81
N LEU A 134 -8.32 -2.03 -18.70
CA LEU A 134 -8.97 -2.80 -17.64
C LEU A 134 -8.69 -4.31 -17.72
N GLY A 135 -8.23 -4.81 -18.86
CA GLY A 135 -7.95 -6.23 -19.10
C GLY A 135 -6.48 -6.61 -18.98
N SER A 136 -5.59 -5.72 -18.53
CA SER A 136 -4.14 -5.95 -18.56
C SER A 136 -3.46 -5.68 -17.22
N ILE A 137 -2.59 -6.61 -16.81
CA ILE A 137 -1.72 -6.52 -15.62
C ILE A 137 -0.31 -7.02 -16.00
N ASN A 138 0.42 -6.24 -16.78
CA ASN A 138 1.79 -6.56 -17.19
C ASN A 138 2.76 -6.42 -16.01
N GLY A 139 2.50 -5.48 -15.10
CA GLY A 139 3.29 -5.29 -13.87
C GLY A 139 3.22 -6.47 -12.89
N GLY A 140 2.26 -7.39 -13.06
CA GLY A 140 2.02 -8.48 -12.13
C GLY A 140 3.20 -9.41 -11.91
N ASN A 141 4.08 -9.57 -12.90
CA ASN A 141 5.27 -10.42 -12.75
C ASN A 141 6.19 -9.97 -11.60
N ALA A 142 6.20 -8.69 -11.26
CA ALA A 142 6.99 -8.17 -10.14
C ALA A 142 6.44 -8.62 -8.76
N TRP A 143 5.17 -9.03 -8.68
CA TRP A 143 4.50 -9.41 -7.44
C TRP A 143 4.71 -10.89 -7.08
N LYS A 144 5.21 -11.69 -8.02
CA LYS A 144 5.46 -13.12 -7.83
C LYS A 144 6.62 -13.36 -6.86
N GLY A 145 6.54 -14.45 -6.11
CA GLY A 145 7.59 -14.86 -5.16
C GLY A 145 7.63 -14.05 -3.85
N MET A 146 6.56 -13.34 -3.53
CA MET A 146 6.36 -12.70 -2.23
C MET A 146 5.73 -13.69 -1.24
N ASP A 147 6.07 -13.61 0.04
CA ASP A 147 5.41 -14.38 1.10
C ASP A 147 4.08 -13.74 1.53
N LEU A 148 3.96 -12.42 1.35
CA LEU A 148 2.76 -11.64 1.65
C LEU A 148 2.57 -10.54 0.62
N LEU A 149 1.37 -10.49 0.05
CA LEU A 149 0.89 -9.44 -0.84
C LEU A 149 -0.25 -8.68 -0.17
N ILE A 150 -0.13 -7.36 -0.11
CA ILE A 150 -1.15 -6.46 0.44
C ILE A 150 -1.54 -5.49 -0.67
N TYR A 151 -2.71 -5.70 -1.26
CA TYR A 151 -3.21 -4.87 -2.36
C TYR A 151 -4.09 -3.73 -1.83
N ASN A 152 -4.07 -2.59 -2.52
CA ASN A 152 -5.06 -1.54 -2.35
C ASN A 152 -5.29 -0.83 -3.68
N THR A 153 -6.53 -0.47 -3.97
CA THR A 153 -6.83 0.46 -5.04
C THR A 153 -8.22 1.05 -4.83
N TRP A 154 -8.34 2.37 -4.94
CA TRP A 154 -9.61 3.09 -5.06
C TRP A 154 -9.39 4.59 -5.23
N HIS A 155 -8.47 5.16 -4.45
CA HIS A 155 -8.36 6.60 -4.25
C HIS A 155 -8.23 7.37 -5.56
N TRP A 156 -7.48 6.82 -6.52
CA TRP A 156 -7.22 7.46 -7.80
C TRP A 156 -8.31 7.25 -8.86
N TRP A 157 -9.20 6.26 -8.70
CA TRP A 157 -10.24 5.95 -9.69
C TRP A 157 -11.25 7.09 -9.86
N THR A 158 -11.47 7.88 -8.81
CA THR A 158 -12.43 8.97 -8.81
C THR A 158 -11.85 10.31 -9.28
N HIS A 159 -10.54 10.39 -9.52
CA HIS A 159 -9.90 11.63 -9.97
C HIS A 159 -10.33 12.00 -11.39
N LYS A 160 -10.52 13.31 -11.62
CA LYS A 160 -10.90 13.89 -12.91
C LYS A 160 -9.99 15.08 -13.25
N GLY A 161 -10.03 15.53 -14.50
CA GLY A 161 -9.26 16.68 -14.96
C GLY A 161 -7.76 16.40 -14.92
N GLN A 162 -6.95 17.35 -14.41
CA GLN A 162 -5.49 17.26 -14.41
C GLN A 162 -4.93 16.08 -13.58
N SER A 163 -5.71 15.54 -12.64
CA SER A 163 -5.29 14.40 -11.81
C SER A 163 -5.71 13.05 -12.39
N GLN A 164 -6.45 13.02 -13.49
CA GLN A 164 -6.77 11.78 -14.20
C GLN A 164 -5.52 11.32 -14.96
N ALA A 165 -5.11 10.06 -14.76
CA ALA A 165 -3.87 9.54 -15.33
C ALA A 165 -4.02 8.94 -16.75
N TRP A 166 -5.25 8.95 -17.29
CA TRP A 166 -5.58 8.36 -18.60
C TRP A 166 -6.45 9.31 -19.41
N ASP A 167 -6.32 9.21 -20.73
CA ASP A 167 -7.11 9.92 -21.72
C ASP A 167 -8.32 9.07 -22.17
N TYR A 168 -8.16 7.74 -22.19
CA TYR A 168 -9.20 6.77 -22.58
C TYR A 168 -9.19 5.54 -21.68
N ILE A 169 -10.27 4.76 -21.71
CA ILE A 169 -10.41 3.48 -21.01
C ILE A 169 -10.67 2.37 -22.02
N ARG A 170 -9.92 1.28 -21.91
CA ARG A 170 -10.04 0.09 -22.76
C ARG A 170 -10.71 -1.05 -22.00
N ASP A 171 -11.76 -1.61 -22.60
CA ASP A 171 -12.52 -2.77 -22.12
C ASP A 171 -12.60 -3.80 -23.24
N GLY A 172 -11.65 -4.73 -23.26
CA GLY A 172 -11.48 -5.67 -24.37
C GLY A 172 -11.09 -4.94 -25.67
N SER A 173 -11.89 -5.12 -26.72
CA SER A 173 -11.70 -4.43 -28.01
C SER A 173 -12.13 -2.98 -27.99
N GLU A 174 -13.05 -2.62 -27.10
CA GLU A 174 -13.69 -1.31 -27.09
C GLU A 174 -12.82 -0.26 -26.41
N LEU A 175 -12.92 0.97 -26.90
CA LEU A 175 -12.21 2.14 -26.39
C LEU A 175 -13.23 3.25 -26.10
N TYR A 176 -13.20 3.76 -24.87
CA TYR A 176 -14.10 4.80 -24.40
C TYR A 176 -13.30 6.02 -23.97
N GLU A 177 -13.78 7.23 -24.27
CA GLU A 177 -13.22 8.47 -23.69
C GLU A 177 -13.35 8.46 -22.16
N ASP A 178 -14.50 8.02 -21.67
CA ASP A 178 -14.74 7.82 -20.26
C ASP A 178 -15.80 6.74 -20.02
N MET A 179 -15.88 6.24 -18.78
CA MET A 179 -16.92 5.31 -18.36
C MET A 179 -17.26 5.49 -16.88
N ASP A 180 -18.37 4.91 -16.44
CA ASP A 180 -18.74 4.88 -15.02
C ASP A 180 -17.60 4.29 -14.17
N ARG A 181 -17.22 5.00 -13.09
CA ARG A 181 -16.05 4.63 -12.28
C ARG A 181 -16.23 3.32 -11.54
N LEU A 182 -17.46 2.99 -11.10
CA LEU A 182 -17.73 1.73 -10.44
C LEU A 182 -17.71 0.57 -11.44
N VAL A 183 -18.20 0.78 -12.66
CA VAL A 183 -18.09 -0.21 -13.74
C VAL A 183 -16.62 -0.46 -14.10
N ALA A 184 -15.83 0.60 -14.29
CA ALA A 184 -14.40 0.50 -14.57
C ALA A 184 -13.67 -0.23 -13.44
N PHE A 185 -13.93 0.17 -12.19
CA PHE A 185 -13.35 -0.43 -11.00
C PHE A 185 -13.68 -1.91 -10.88
N ASN A 186 -14.95 -2.28 -11.06
CA ASN A 186 -15.39 -3.67 -10.99
C ASN A 186 -14.67 -4.53 -12.05
N LYS A 187 -14.53 -4.04 -13.28
CA LYS A 187 -13.81 -4.73 -14.36
C LYS A 187 -12.32 -4.87 -14.04
N GLY A 188 -11.65 -3.79 -13.64
CA GLY A 188 -10.24 -3.84 -13.28
C GLY A 188 -9.96 -4.75 -12.08
N LEU A 189 -10.83 -4.72 -11.06
CA LEU A 189 -10.72 -5.59 -9.89
C LEU A 189 -10.99 -7.06 -10.25
N THR A 190 -11.90 -7.33 -11.19
CA THR A 190 -12.11 -8.68 -11.73
C THR A 190 -10.86 -9.20 -12.43
N THR A 191 -10.20 -8.37 -13.24
CA THR A 191 -8.91 -8.71 -13.86
C THR A 191 -7.83 -9.00 -12.83
N TRP A 192 -7.74 -8.20 -11.76
CA TRP A 192 -6.82 -8.45 -10.65
C TRP A 192 -7.12 -9.75 -9.91
N ALA A 193 -8.39 -10.03 -9.59
CA ALA A 193 -8.78 -11.26 -8.91
C ALA A 193 -8.40 -12.49 -9.74
N ASN A 194 -8.71 -12.47 -11.05
CA ASN A 194 -8.29 -13.52 -11.98
C ASN A 194 -6.76 -13.65 -12.05
N TRP A 195 -6.02 -12.55 -11.99
CA TRP A 195 -4.57 -12.60 -11.94
C TRP A 195 -4.08 -13.32 -10.68
N VAL A 196 -4.64 -13.00 -9.51
CA VAL A 196 -4.29 -13.65 -8.23
C VAL A 196 -4.55 -15.16 -8.31
N ASP A 197 -5.76 -15.57 -8.72
CA ASP A 197 -6.17 -16.98 -8.81
C ASP A 197 -5.25 -17.79 -9.74
N ASN A 198 -4.75 -17.17 -10.80
CA ASN A 198 -3.88 -17.85 -11.77
C ASN A 198 -2.38 -17.81 -11.43
N ASN A 199 -1.93 -16.92 -10.53
CA ASN A 199 -0.51 -16.66 -10.31
C ASN A 199 -0.03 -16.81 -8.86
N VAL A 200 -0.93 -16.98 -7.90
CA VAL A 200 -0.59 -17.04 -6.47
C VAL A 200 -1.04 -18.38 -5.89
N ASP A 201 -0.09 -19.12 -5.30
CA ASP A 201 -0.39 -20.31 -4.52
C ASP A 201 -0.69 -19.90 -3.06
N PRO A 202 -1.93 -20.08 -2.57
CA PRO A 202 -2.32 -19.66 -1.22
C PRO A 202 -1.64 -20.48 -0.11
N ASN A 203 -1.03 -21.63 -0.43
CA ASN A 203 -0.24 -22.39 0.54
C ASN A 203 1.13 -21.74 0.82
N ILE A 204 1.61 -20.89 -0.09
CA ILE A 204 2.93 -20.26 -0.04
C ILE A 204 2.80 -18.78 0.28
N THR A 205 1.91 -18.08 -0.42
CA THR A 205 1.76 -16.64 -0.37
C THR A 205 0.43 -16.26 0.26
N LYS A 206 0.47 -15.38 1.26
CA LYS A 206 -0.73 -14.77 1.84
C LYS A 206 -1.14 -13.55 1.03
N VAL A 207 -2.44 -13.37 0.83
CA VAL A 207 -2.99 -12.22 0.10
C VAL A 207 -3.97 -11.47 1.00
N PHE A 208 -3.81 -10.16 1.06
CA PHE A 208 -4.74 -9.23 1.70
C PHE A 208 -5.15 -8.15 0.70
N PHE A 209 -6.36 -7.65 0.85
CA PHE A 209 -6.83 -6.46 0.15
C PHE A 209 -7.28 -5.43 1.19
N GLN A 210 -6.56 -4.31 1.25
CA GLN A 210 -6.95 -3.16 2.06
C GLN A 210 -8.18 -2.52 1.43
N GLY A 211 -9.24 -2.37 2.22
CA GLY A 211 -10.47 -1.71 1.78
C GLY A 211 -10.30 -0.22 1.46
N ILE A 212 -11.40 0.40 1.07
CA ILE A 212 -11.45 1.82 0.71
C ILE A 212 -11.10 2.69 1.92
N SER A 213 -10.10 3.56 1.78
CA SER A 213 -9.86 4.62 2.76
C SER A 213 -10.88 5.75 2.57
N PRO A 214 -11.58 6.19 3.63
CA PRO A 214 -12.54 7.28 3.53
C PRO A 214 -11.82 8.62 3.29
N THR A 215 -12.52 9.52 2.60
CA THR A 215 -12.19 10.95 2.55
C THR A 215 -13.10 11.70 3.51
N HIS A 216 -12.64 12.85 4.00
CA HIS A 216 -13.37 13.69 4.97
C HIS A 216 -13.57 15.12 4.43
N TYR A 217 -13.78 15.24 3.12
CA TYR A 217 -14.20 16.50 2.51
C TYR A 217 -15.71 16.66 2.70
N GLU A 218 -16.14 17.89 2.97
CA GLU A 218 -17.55 18.30 2.92
C GLU A 218 -17.98 18.63 1.48
#